data_AF-A0A820PJX0-F1
#
_entry.id   AF-A0A820PJX0-F1
#
_cell.length_a   1.000
_cell.length_b   1.000
_cell.length_c   1.000
_cell.angle_alpha   90.00
_cell.angle_beta   90.00
_cell.angle_gamma   90.00
#
_symmetry.space_group_name_H-M   'P 1'
#
loop_
_entity.id
_entity.type
_entity.pdbx_description
1 polymer ?
#
loop_
_entity_poly.entity_id
_entity_poly.type
_entity_poly.pdbx_seq_one_letter_code
_entity_poly.pdbx_strand_id
1 'polypeptide(L)'
;MAAVGNVDPLKYTRVSDIVKEPVEMLMPIEGYEQMPIVSLREPVAPLLSILPKIQDYADIVKKRCKPVPPDGLTRDESASIMLYSMEWEPHEECLSFALNAALRTEDRKELKPWFSYLKLILT
;
A
#
# COMPACT_ATOMS: atom_id res chain seq x y z
N MET A 1 38.62 -3.35 22.21
CA MET A 1 38.04 -3.50 20.86
C MET A 1 36.68 -4.16 21.02
N ALA A 2 35.61 -3.37 21.12
CA ALA A 2 34.25 -3.90 21.20
C ALA A 2 33.65 -3.90 19.79
N ALA A 3 33.10 -5.04 19.39
CA ALA A 3 32.49 -5.25 18.09
C ALA A 3 31.33 -4.27 17.87
N VAL A 4 31.40 -3.53 16.77
CA VAL A 4 30.27 -2.75 16.24
C VAL A 4 29.16 -3.73 15.95
N GLY A 5 28.03 -3.57 16.65
CA GLY A 5 26.85 -4.39 16.45
C GLY A 5 26.43 -4.34 14.99
N ASN A 6 26.32 -5.50 14.37
CA ASN A 6 25.87 -5.66 13.00
C ASN A 6 24.39 -5.21 12.95
N VAL A 7 24.15 -4.00 12.46
CA VAL A 7 22.81 -3.44 12.34
C VAL A 7 22.20 -4.05 11.08
N ASP A 8 21.13 -4.81 11.24
CA ASP A 8 20.39 -5.38 10.10
C ASP A 8 19.90 -4.24 9.19
N PRO A 9 20.40 -4.12 7.96
CA PRO A 9 20.08 -3.00 7.08
C PRO A 9 18.60 -2.94 6.70
N LEU A 10 17.85 -4.04 6.86
CA LEU A 10 16.41 -4.10 6.56
C LEU A 10 15.55 -3.36 7.59
N LYS A 11 16.07 -3.12 8.81
CA LYS A 11 15.27 -2.57 9.92
C LYS A 11 14.99 -1.07 9.80
N TYR A 12 15.73 -0.35 8.97
CA TYR A 12 15.64 1.11 8.81
C TYR A 12 15.17 1.57 7.42
N THR A 13 14.77 0.65 6.54
CA THR A 13 14.42 0.97 5.15
C THR A 13 13.22 1.91 5.03
N ARG A 14 12.29 1.89 6.00
CA ARG A 14 11.06 2.70 5.96
C ARG A 14 11.27 4.22 6.11
N VAL A 15 12.47 4.68 6.48
CA VAL A 15 12.79 6.11 6.65
C VAL A 15 13.91 6.56 5.71
N SER A 16 14.66 5.63 5.11
CA SER A 16 15.83 5.93 4.29
C SER A 16 15.51 6.26 2.82
N ASP A 17 14.29 5.99 2.37
CA ASP A 17 13.83 6.32 1.02
C ASP A 17 13.47 7.81 0.83
N ILE A 18 13.51 8.61 1.89
CA ILE A 18 13.32 10.07 1.83
C ILE A 18 14.29 10.75 0.85
N VAL A 19 15.48 10.17 0.66
CA VAL A 19 16.50 10.69 -0.28
C VAL A 19 16.04 10.56 -1.74
N LYS A 20 15.08 9.67 -2.02
CA LYS A 20 14.50 9.44 -3.35
C LYS A 20 13.16 10.17 -3.54
N GLU A 21 12.69 10.92 -2.54
CA GLU A 21 11.47 11.72 -2.68
C GLU A 21 11.72 12.83 -3.70
N PRO A 22 10.79 13.05 -4.66
CA PRO A 22 10.87 14.18 -5.56
C PRO A 22 10.82 15.47 -4.74
N VAL A 23 11.81 16.34 -4.94
CA VAL A 23 11.86 17.67 -4.30
C VAL A 23 10.85 18.63 -4.94
N GLU A 24 10.32 18.26 -6.10
CA GLU A 24 9.33 19.02 -6.84
C GLU A 24 7.91 18.73 -6.34
N MET A 25 7.09 19.76 -6.23
CA MET A 25 5.67 19.59 -5.96
C MET A 25 4.98 18.96 -7.17
N LEU A 26 4.60 17.70 -7.03
CA LEU A 26 3.83 17.00 -8.04
C LEU A 26 2.37 17.47 -8.04
N MET A 27 1.73 17.42 -9.21
CA MET A 27 0.30 17.73 -9.33
C MET A 27 -0.54 16.83 -8.41
N PRO A 28 -1.65 17.34 -7.85
CA PRO A 28 -2.58 16.55 -7.06
C PRO A 28 -3.06 15.29 -7.81
N ILE A 29 -3.36 14.23 -7.06
CA ILE A 29 -3.98 13.02 -7.60
C ILE A 29 -5.48 13.29 -7.69
N GLU A 30 -6.03 13.25 -8.90
CA GLU A 30 -7.44 13.49 -9.17
C GLU A 30 -8.10 12.24 -9.78
N GLY A 31 -9.39 12.06 -9.52
CA GLY A 31 -10.24 11.01 -10.07
C GLY A 31 -10.43 9.78 -9.18
N TYR A 32 -9.53 9.51 -8.22
CA TYR A 32 -9.70 8.39 -7.29
C TYR A 32 -10.89 8.60 -6.35
N GLU A 33 -11.19 9.85 -6.01
CA GLU A 33 -12.29 10.25 -5.13
C GLU A 33 -13.66 9.88 -5.69
N GLN A 34 -13.78 9.79 -7.02
CA GLN A 34 -14.99 9.41 -7.75
C GLN A 34 -15.18 7.90 -7.87
N MET A 35 -14.19 7.10 -7.47
CA MET A 35 -14.32 5.65 -7.47
C MET A 35 -15.36 5.21 -6.43
N PRO A 36 -16.17 4.18 -6.73
CA PRO A 36 -17.08 3.62 -5.75
C PRO A 36 -16.30 2.93 -4.62
N ILE A 37 -16.84 2.97 -3.41
CA ILE A 37 -16.36 2.12 -2.32
C ILE A 37 -16.83 0.70 -2.60
N VAL A 38 -15.89 -0.24 -2.65
CA VAL A 38 -16.10 -1.64 -3.06
C VAL A 38 -15.37 -2.58 -2.10
N SER A 39 -15.60 -3.89 -2.24
CA SER A 39 -14.92 -4.88 -1.41
C SER A 39 -13.44 -5.02 -1.80
N LEU A 40 -12.54 -5.22 -0.84
CA LEU A 40 -11.06 -5.22 -1.00
C LEU A 40 -10.53 -6.05 -2.17
N ARG A 41 -11.19 -7.16 -2.55
CA ARG A 41 -10.77 -7.96 -3.70
C ARG A 41 -10.85 -7.21 -5.03
N GLU A 42 -11.84 -6.33 -5.19
CA GLU A 42 -12.06 -5.59 -6.43
C GLU A 42 -10.93 -4.56 -6.67
N PRO A 43 -10.53 -3.73 -5.67
CA PRO A 43 -9.40 -2.82 -5.82
C PRO A 43 -8.04 -3.46 -6.08
N VAL A 44 -7.81 -4.68 -5.59
CA VAL A 44 -6.51 -5.34 -5.78
C VAL A 44 -6.43 -6.16 -7.06
N ALA A 45 -7.55 -6.44 -7.73
CA ALA A 45 -7.56 -7.22 -8.97
C ALA A 45 -6.76 -6.56 -10.11
N PRO A 46 -6.85 -5.24 -10.37
CA PRO A 46 -6.00 -4.56 -11.35
C PRO A 46 -4.51 -4.59 -11.01
N LEU A 47 -4.17 -4.82 -9.74
CA LEU A 47 -2.78 -4.81 -9.25
C LEU A 47 -2.08 -6.16 -9.43
N LEU A 48 -2.78 -7.22 -9.86
CA LEU A 48 -2.19 -8.56 -10.03
C LEU A 48 -0.95 -8.58 -10.95
N SER A 49 -0.94 -7.74 -11.99
CA SER A 49 0.21 -7.65 -12.91
C SER A 49 1.43 -6.96 -12.29
N ILE A 50 1.23 -6.21 -11.21
CA ILE A 50 2.28 -5.50 -10.46
C ILE A 50 2.71 -6.34 -9.25
N LEU A 51 1.72 -6.92 -8.55
CA LEU A 51 1.86 -7.66 -7.30
C LEU A 51 1.17 -9.02 -7.41
N PRO A 52 1.87 -10.08 -7.89
CA PRO A 52 1.24 -11.35 -8.23
C PRO A 52 0.47 -12.04 -7.09
N LYS A 53 0.89 -11.83 -5.84
CA LYS A 53 0.31 -12.46 -4.64
C LYS A 53 -0.72 -11.58 -3.92
N ILE A 54 -1.06 -10.41 -4.45
CA ILE A 54 -1.83 -9.42 -3.68
C ILE A 54 -3.22 -9.91 -3.25
N GLN A 55 -3.86 -10.76 -4.05
CA GLN A 55 -5.17 -11.34 -3.69
C GLN A 55 -5.07 -12.30 -2.50
N ASP A 56 -4.02 -13.10 -2.42
CA ASP A 56 -3.81 -14.02 -1.29
C ASP A 56 -3.65 -13.22 0.01
N TYR A 57 -2.88 -12.13 -0.03
CA TYR A 57 -2.72 -11.24 1.11
C TYR A 57 -4.00 -10.50 1.45
N ALA A 58 -4.76 -10.03 0.45
CA ALA A 58 -6.08 -9.43 0.65
C ALA A 58 -7.04 -10.38 1.40
N ASP A 59 -7.02 -11.67 1.07
CA ASP A 59 -7.81 -12.68 1.75
C ASP A 59 -7.34 -12.92 3.19
N ILE A 60 -6.03 -12.95 3.40
CA ILE A 60 -5.44 -13.12 4.74
C ILE A 60 -5.82 -11.95 5.64
N VAL A 61 -5.65 -10.70 5.20
CA VAL A 61 -6.00 -9.53 6.02
C VAL A 61 -7.49 -9.46 6.29
N LYS A 62 -8.34 -9.77 5.30
CA LYS A 62 -9.79 -9.74 5.48
C LYS A 62 -10.23 -10.75 6.53
N LYS A 63 -9.61 -11.94 6.58
CA LYS A 63 -9.84 -12.95 7.63
C LYS A 63 -9.37 -12.49 9.02
N ARG A 64 -8.30 -11.68 9.10
CA ARG A 64 -7.78 -11.13 10.36
C ARG A 64 -8.61 -9.96 10.89
N CYS A 65 -9.25 -9.20 10.02
CA CYS A 65 -10.12 -8.10 10.42
C CYS A 65 -11.44 -8.60 11.02
N LYS A 66 -11.90 -7.91 12.07
CA LYS A 66 -13.21 -8.16 12.70
C LYS A 66 -14.32 -7.92 11.68
N PRO A 67 -15.42 -8.71 11.71
CA PRO A 67 -16.57 -8.47 10.85
C PRO A 67 -17.17 -7.06 11.00
N VAL A 68 -17.16 -6.53 12.23
CA VAL A 68 -17.57 -5.16 12.56
C VAL A 68 -16.47 -4.54 13.43
N PRO A 69 -15.58 -3.72 12.84
CA PRO A 69 -14.59 -2.94 13.56
C PRO A 69 -15.27 -1.93 14.52
N PRO A 70 -14.67 -1.65 15.71
CA PRO A 70 -15.28 -0.75 16.71
C PRO A 70 -14.97 0.74 16.48
N ASP A 71 -14.13 1.06 15.50
CA ASP A 71 -13.60 2.39 15.19
C ASP A 71 -14.40 3.14 14.13
N GLY A 72 -15.52 2.57 13.68
CA GLY A 72 -16.37 3.13 12.63
C GLY A 72 -15.93 2.78 11.22
N LEU A 73 -14.80 2.07 11.05
CA LEU A 73 -14.38 1.56 9.76
C LEU A 73 -15.22 0.35 9.36
N THR A 74 -15.42 0.20 8.06
CA THR A 74 -15.85 -1.07 7.48
C THR A 74 -14.72 -2.10 7.61
N ARG A 75 -15.10 -3.39 7.53
CA ARG A 75 -14.13 -4.48 7.49
C ARG A 75 -13.14 -4.35 6.33
N ASP A 76 -13.60 -3.87 5.18
CA ASP A 76 -12.78 -3.72 3.97
C ASP A 76 -11.77 -2.56 4.10
N GLU A 77 -12.16 -1.41 4.69
CA GLU A 77 -11.25 -0.30 5.01
C GLU A 77 -10.19 -0.71 6.05
N SER A 78 -10.61 -1.40 7.12
CA SER A 78 -9.67 -1.98 8.09
C SER A 78 -8.66 -2.93 7.42
N ALA A 79 -9.15 -3.74 6.47
CA ALA A 79 -8.34 -4.71 5.76
C ALA A 79 -7.37 -4.05 4.77
N SER A 80 -7.75 -2.96 4.09
CA SER A 80 -6.82 -2.20 3.24
C SER A 80 -5.70 -1.53 4.05
N ILE A 81 -6.00 -0.97 5.22
CA ILE A 81 -4.96 -0.40 6.10
C ILE A 81 -4.00 -1.50 6.57
N MET A 82 -4.52 -2.67 6.96
CA MET A 82 -3.70 -3.82 7.32
C MET A 82 -2.86 -4.31 6.14
N LEU A 83 -3.42 -4.35 4.93
CA LEU A 83 -2.70 -4.77 3.72
C LEU A 83 -1.55 -3.82 3.37
N TYR A 84 -1.77 -2.52 3.48
CA TYR A 84 -0.72 -1.51 3.26
C TYR A 84 0.45 -1.65 4.22
N SER A 85 0.17 -1.96 5.49
CA SER A 85 1.20 -2.07 6.54
C SER A 85 1.82 -3.47 6.67
N MET A 86 1.23 -4.48 6.03
CA MET A 86 1.71 -5.86 6.02
C MET A 86 3.00 -5.96 5.20
N GLU A 87 3.99 -6.66 5.75
CA GLU A 87 5.22 -7.01 5.05
C GLU A 87 5.20 -8.47 4.62
N TRP A 88 5.80 -8.73 3.47
CA TRP A 88 6.06 -10.06 2.95
C TRP A 88 7.30 -10.08 2.06
N GLU A 89 7.77 -11.28 1.74
CA GLU A 89 8.93 -11.48 0.87
C GLU A 89 8.51 -11.85 -0.56
N PRO A 90 9.15 -11.25 -1.58
CA PRO A 90 10.19 -10.23 -1.48
C PRO A 90 9.64 -8.84 -1.10
N HIS A 91 10.43 -8.02 -0.41
CA HIS A 91 10.01 -6.69 0.04
C HIS A 91 9.55 -5.78 -1.10
N GLU A 92 10.15 -5.88 -2.28
CA GLU A 92 9.80 -5.11 -3.47
C GLU A 92 8.39 -5.42 -3.99
N GLU A 93 7.84 -6.58 -3.62
CA GLU A 93 6.47 -6.97 -3.91
C GLU A 93 5.49 -6.57 -2.79
N CYS A 94 5.94 -5.92 -1.72
CA CYS A 94 5.04 -5.38 -0.69
C CYS A 94 4.17 -4.26 -1.29
N LEU A 95 2.89 -4.22 -0.90
CA LEU A 95 1.98 -3.20 -1.40
C LEU A 95 2.46 -1.79 -1.04
N SER A 96 2.97 -1.58 0.18
CA SER A 96 3.54 -0.29 0.57
C SER A 96 4.73 0.11 -0.29
N PHE A 97 5.62 -0.82 -0.63
CA PHE A 97 6.76 -0.54 -1.50
C PHE A 97 6.30 -0.08 -2.89
N ALA A 98 5.44 -0.87 -3.53
CA ALA A 98 4.96 -0.58 -4.88
C ALA A 98 4.06 0.66 -4.94
N LEU A 99 3.13 0.82 -4.00
CA LEU A 99 2.24 1.98 -3.96
C LEU A 99 3.02 3.27 -3.70
N ASN A 100 3.96 3.27 -2.75
CA ASN A 100 4.73 4.49 -2.45
C ASN A 100 5.64 4.87 -3.61
N ALA A 101 6.21 3.89 -4.32
CA ALA A 101 6.92 4.16 -5.57
C ALA A 101 6.00 4.78 -6.63
N ALA A 102 4.79 4.25 -6.80
CA ALA A 102 3.80 4.79 -7.72
C ALA A 102 3.34 6.21 -7.34
N LEU A 103 3.18 6.53 -6.04
CA LEU A 103 2.78 7.86 -5.58
C LEU A 103 3.83 8.95 -5.89
N ARG A 104 5.10 8.56 -5.94
CA ARG A 104 6.24 9.44 -6.23
C ARG A 104 6.52 9.65 -7.72
N THR A 105 5.83 8.93 -8.60
CA THR A 105 6.02 9.12 -10.04
C THR A 105 5.43 10.44 -10.53
N GLU A 106 6.15 11.11 -11.43
CA GLU A 106 5.67 12.31 -12.13
C GLU A 106 4.52 11.99 -13.09
N ASP A 107 4.54 10.82 -13.74
CA ASP A 107 3.46 10.40 -14.63
C ASP A 107 2.25 9.90 -13.84
N ARG A 108 1.33 10.83 -13.52
CA ARG A 108 0.10 10.52 -12.78
C ARG A 108 -0.79 9.45 -13.43
N LYS A 109 -0.59 9.11 -14.71
CA LYS A 109 -1.34 8.02 -15.35
C LYS A 109 -0.99 6.65 -14.78
N GLU A 110 0.23 6.48 -14.26
CA GLU A 110 0.69 5.25 -13.58
C GLU A 110 -0.10 4.96 -12.30
N LEU A 111 -0.78 5.96 -11.74
CA LEU A 111 -1.64 5.78 -10.56
C LEU A 111 -3.02 5.21 -10.89
N LYS A 112 -3.45 5.19 -12.16
CA LYS A 112 -4.80 4.74 -12.54
C LYS A 112 -5.16 3.33 -12.03
N PRO A 113 -4.27 2.31 -12.09
CA PRO A 113 -4.57 0.99 -11.53
C PRO A 113 -4.82 1.00 -10.02
N TRP A 114 -4.32 2.02 -9.32
CA TRP A 114 -4.39 2.15 -7.86
C TRP A 114 -5.62 2.91 -7.37
N PHE A 115 -6.38 3.57 -8.25
CA PHE A 115 -7.47 4.48 -7.85
C PHE A 115 -8.53 3.82 -6.96
N SER A 116 -8.99 2.61 -7.31
CA SER A 116 -9.93 1.86 -6.47
C SER A 116 -9.36 1.55 -5.09
N TYR A 117 -8.04 1.30 -5.01
CA TYR A 117 -7.37 0.98 -3.75
C TYR A 117 -7.17 2.23 -2.89
N LEU A 118 -6.75 3.34 -3.52
CA LEU A 118 -6.63 4.65 -2.90
C LEU A 118 -7.98 5.11 -2.33
N LYS A 119 -9.07 4.89 -3.07
CA LYS A 119 -10.41 5.16 -2.57
C LYS A 119 -10.69 4.39 -1.27
N LEU A 120 -10.37 3.10 -1.23
CA LEU A 120 -10.66 2.26 -0.07
C LEU A 120 -9.81 2.60 1.17
N ILE A 121 -8.55 3.01 1.00
CA ILE A 121 -7.64 3.29 2.12
C ILE A 121 -7.71 4.74 2.64
N LEU A 122 -8.20 5.69 1.83
CA LEU A 122 -8.27 7.12 2.16
C LEU A 122 -9.69 7.64 2.43
N THR A 123 -10.68 6.75 2.57
CA THR A 123 -12.07 7.11 2.93
C THR A 123 -12.22 7.31 4.43
#